data_AF-A0A821WST2-F1
#
_entry.id   AF-A0A821WST2-F1
#
_cell.length_a   1.000
_cell.length_b   1.000
_cell.length_c   1.000
_cell.angle_alpha   90.00
_cell.angle_beta   90.00
_cell.angle_gamma   90.00
#
_symmetry.space_group_name_H-M   'P 1'
#
loop_
_entity.id
_entity.type
_entity.pdbx_description
1 polymer ?
#
loop_
_entity_poly.entity_id
_entity_poly.type
_entity_poly.pdbx_seq_one_letter_code
_entity_poly.pdbx_strand_id
1 'polypeptide(L)' 'TTETTTETTTTETTTETTTTETTTETTTTETTTETTTTETTTTTE' A
#
# COMPACT_ATOMS: atom_id res chain seq x y z
N THR A 1 28.01 21.55 -10.13
CA THR A 1 26.70 21.91 -9.54
C THR A 1 26.11 20.66 -8.90
N THR A 2 25.37 20.78 -7.80
CA THR A 2 24.70 19.62 -7.18
C THR A 2 23.22 19.64 -7.54
N GLU A 3 22.71 18.53 -8.05
CA GLU A 3 21.29 18.32 -8.32
C GLU A 3 20.76 17.19 -7.43
N THR A 4 19.60 17.42 -6.83
CA THR A 4 18.90 16.43 -6.00
C THR A 4 17.51 16.18 -6.58
N THR A 5 17.20 14.92 -6.81
CA THR A 5 15.90 14.44 -7.29
C THR A 5 15.29 13.54 -6.23
N THR A 6 14.02 13.78 -5.88
CA THR A 6 13.22 12.92 -5.02
C THR A 6 12.09 12.30 -5.84
N GLU A 7 11.98 10.98 -5.76
CA GLU A 7 10.93 10.15 -6.33
C GLU A 7 10.08 9.55 -5.20
N THR A 8 8.77 9.48 -5.34
CA THR A 8 7.85 8.85 -4.36
C THR A 8 6.92 7.86 -5.07
N THR A 9 6.88 6.63 -4.56
CA THR A 9 5.94 5.54 -4.89
C THR A 9 4.98 5.38 -3.70
N THR A 10 3.72 4.88 -3.80
CA THR A 10 2.72 4.78 -2.67
C THR A 10 2.06 3.38 -2.40
N THR A 11 1.86 3.00 -1.10
CA THR A 11 1.42 1.77 -0.38
C THR A 11 0.16 2.08 0.38
N GLU A 12 -0.88 1.28 0.13
CA GLU A 12 -2.13 1.32 0.86
C GLU A 12 -2.64 -0.08 1.20
N THR A 13 -2.76 -0.42 2.48
CA THR A 13 -3.40 -1.70 2.85
C THR A 13 -4.84 -1.48 3.27
N THR A 14 -5.78 -2.13 2.58
CA THR A 14 -7.23 -2.07 2.83
C THR A 14 -7.71 -3.45 3.25
N THR A 15 -8.43 -3.54 4.37
CA THR A 15 -9.03 -4.81 4.84
C THR A 15 -10.54 -4.67 4.86
N GLU A 16 -11.24 -5.61 4.22
CA GLU A 16 -12.69 -5.69 4.20
C GLU A 16 -13.15 -6.96 4.92
N THR A 17 -14.20 -6.84 5.73
CA THR A 17 -14.82 -7.99 6.40
C THR A 17 -16.27 -8.07 5.99
N THR A 18 -16.66 -9.23 5.46
CA THR A 18 -18.04 -9.50 5.07
C THR A 18 -18.58 -10.62 5.94
N THR A 19 -19.68 -10.35 6.63
CA THR A 19 -20.44 -11.35 7.39
C THR A 19 -21.70 -11.68 6.63
N THR A 20 -21.91 -12.96 6.32
CA THR A 20 -23.16 -13.43 5.72
C THR A 20 -23.85 -14.37 6.70
N GLU A 21 -25.08 -14.04 7.08
CA GLU A 21 -25.91 -14.87 7.95
C GLU A 21 -26.62 -15.94 7.11
N THR A 22 -26.26 -17.20 7.33
CA THR A 22 -27.05 -18.37 6.91
C THR A 22 -27.31 -19.24 8.15
N THR A 23 -27.99 -20.38 8.03
CA THR A 23 -28.22 -21.31 9.18
C THR A 23 -26.93 -21.76 9.90
N THR A 24 -25.76 -21.43 9.35
CA THR A 24 -24.47 -21.35 10.03
C THR A 24 -23.83 -20.00 9.69
N GLU A 25 -23.43 -19.22 10.69
CA GLU A 25 -22.75 -17.95 10.48
C GLU A 25 -21.39 -18.21 9.80
N THR A 26 -21.11 -17.51 8.70
CA THR A 26 -19.82 -17.55 8.01
C THR A 26 -19.25 -16.15 7.92
N THR A 27 -18.03 -15.98 8.43
CA THR A 27 -17.28 -14.73 8.38
C THR A 27 -16.09 -14.88 7.44
N THR A 28 -15.96 -13.96 6.48
CA THR A 28 -14.82 -13.88 5.57
C THR A 28 -14.11 -12.55 5.76
N THR A 29 -12.78 -12.60 5.90
CA THR A 29 -11.92 -11.41 5.98
C THR A 29 -11.01 -11.40 4.76
N GLU A 30 -11.01 -10.29 4.05
CA GLU A 30 -10.15 -10.03 2.90
C GLU A 30 -9.17 -8.90 3.24
N THR A 31 -7.89 -9.10 2.93
CA THR A 31 -6.84 -8.09 3.10
C THR A 31 -6.20 -7.81 1.75
N THR A 32 -6.16 -6.53 1.39
CA THR A 32 -5.51 -5.96 0.20
C THR A 32 -4.35 -5.09 0.64
N THR A 33 -3.20 -5.14 -0.05
CA THR A 33 -2.00 -4.31 0.21
C THR A 33 -1.51 -3.64 -1.08
N GLU A 34 -1.24 -2.34 -1.05
CA GLU A 34 -0.62 -1.50 -2.09
C GLU A 34 0.80 -1.09 -1.59
N THR A 35 1.77 -0.67 -2.45
CA THR A 35 3.25 -0.37 -2.24
C THR A 35 3.94 1.07 -2.27
N THR A 36 4.40 1.79 -1.20
CA THR A 36 4.98 3.16 -1.11
C THR A 36 6.48 3.04 -1.03
N THR A 37 7.20 3.71 -1.89
CA THR A 37 8.66 3.68 -1.97
C THR A 37 9.16 5.02 -2.50
N THR A 38 9.74 5.83 -1.62
CA THR A 38 10.37 7.08 -2.03
C THR A 38 11.87 6.85 -2.22
N GLU A 39 12.37 7.12 -3.42
CA GLU A 39 13.79 7.11 -3.73
C GLU A 39 14.32 8.54 -3.83
N THR A 40 15.57 8.77 -3.45
CA THR A 40 16.20 10.08 -3.65
C THR A 40 17.60 9.89 -4.20
N THR A 41 17.86 10.54 -5.32
CA THR A 41 19.14 10.49 -6.01
C THR A 41 19.78 11.86 -5.97
N THR A 42 21.08 11.91 -5.68
CA THR A 42 21.85 13.16 -5.71
C THR A 42 23.03 12.96 -6.64
N THR A 43 23.15 13.85 -7.62
CA THR A 43 24.23 13.85 -8.61
C THR A 43 25.04 15.12 -8.42
N THR A 44 26.36 14.98 -8.46
CA THR A 44 27.30 16.11 -8.37
C THR A 44 28.16 16.11 -9.62
N GLU A 45 28.10 17.20 -10.37
CA GLU A 45 28.93 17.46 -11.57
C GLU A 45 29.97 18.54 -11.32
#